data_AF-A0A0R2BPK0-F1
#
_entry.id   AF-A0A0R2BPK0-F1
#
_cell.length_a   1.000
_cell.length_b   1.000
_cell.length_c   1.000
_cell.angle_alpha   90.00
_cell.angle_beta   90.00
_cell.angle_gamma   90.00
#
_symmetry.space_group_name_H-M   'P 1'
#
loop_
_entity.id
_entity.type
_entity.pdbx_description
1 polymer ?
#
loop_
_entity_poly.entity_id
_entity_poly.type
_entity_poly.pdbx_seq_one_letter_code
_entity_poly.pdbx_strand_id
1 'polypeptide(L)'
;MFAVWMAIFTSFFFGPEWPTIYAHTLDTVTDKRFTETAGAFIVMAIVGGAVVPAIQGYVSDITGSMQFSFIVPTICYVLVTIYFFFEYKYDLKHPQQITES
;
A
#
# COMPACT_ATOMS: atom_id res chain seq x y z
N MET A 1 -22.27 -19.07 -2.69
CA MET A 1 -22.83 -17.70 -2.66
C MET A 1 -22.09 -16.78 -1.68
N PHE A 2 -21.70 -17.24 -0.48
CA PHE A 2 -20.90 -16.43 0.46
C PHE A 2 -19.58 -15.87 -0.10
N ALA A 3 -18.86 -16.63 -0.94
CA ALA A 3 -17.61 -16.17 -1.54
C ALA A 3 -17.78 -14.89 -2.39
N VAL A 4 -18.91 -14.72 -3.07
CA VAL A 4 -19.20 -13.52 -3.88
C VAL A 4 -19.40 -12.31 -2.97
N TRP A 5 -20.16 -12.48 -1.88
CA TRP A 5 -20.36 -11.42 -0.88
C TRP A 5 -19.06 -11.01 -0.20
N MET A 6 -18.20 -11.97 0.15
CA MET A 6 -16.88 -11.68 0.71
C MET A 6 -15.97 -10.95 -0.30
N ALA A 7 -15.98 -11.35 -1.58
CA ALA A 7 -15.21 -10.67 -2.62
C ALA A 7 -15.64 -9.21 -2.81
N ILE A 8 -16.96 -8.94 -2.80
CA ILE A 8 -17.49 -7.58 -2.87
C ILE A 8 -17.03 -6.77 -1.66
N PHE A 9 -17.09 -7.36 -0.47
CA PHE A 9 -16.64 -6.71 0.75
C PHE A 9 -15.14 -6.39 0.69
N THR A 10 -14.28 -7.32 0.25
CA THR A 10 -12.85 -7.06 0.09
C THR A 10 -12.56 -5.96 -0.92
N SER A 11 -13.27 -5.92 -2.05
CA SER A 11 -13.10 -4.86 -3.05
C SER A 11 -13.43 -3.47 -2.49
N PHE A 12 -14.37 -3.39 -1.54
CA PHE A 12 -14.68 -2.14 -0.85
C PHE A 12 -13.50 -1.65 0.02
N PHE A 13 -12.77 -2.55 0.70
CA PHE A 13 -11.58 -2.16 1.48
C PHE A 13 -10.38 -1.82 0.60
N PHE A 14 -10.23 -2.47 -0.55
CA PHE A 14 -9.13 -2.20 -1.47
C PHE A 14 -9.30 -0.87 -2.24
N GLY A 15 -10.53 -0.39 -2.45
CA GLY A 15 -10.80 0.86 -3.15
C GLY A 15 -10.05 2.09 -2.60
N PRO A 16 -10.16 2.41 -1.29
CA PRO A 16 -9.52 3.60 -0.72
C PRO A 16 -8.01 3.45 -0.47
N GLU A 17 -7.43 2.25 -0.54
CA GLU A 17 -6.02 2.02 -0.20
C GLU A 17 -5.08 2.94 -1.01
N TRP A 18 -5.19 2.89 -2.33
CA TRP A 18 -4.35 3.68 -3.23
C TRP A 18 -4.51 5.21 -3.06
N PRO A 19 -5.73 5.79 -3.09
CA PRO A 19 -5.89 7.23 -2.90
C PRO A 19 -5.47 7.70 -1.50
N THR A 20 -5.63 6.88 -0.45
CA THR A 20 -5.13 7.23 0.89
C THR A 20 -3.61 7.28 0.94
N ILE A 21 -2.90 6.30 0.37
CA ILE A 21 -1.43 6.33 0.29
C ILE A 21 -0.95 7.54 -0.52
N TYR A 22 -1.57 7.80 -1.67
CA TYR A 22 -1.19 8.91 -2.54
C TYR A 22 -1.40 10.27 -1.88
N ALA A 23 -2.60 10.51 -1.32
CA ALA A 23 -2.91 11.76 -0.62
C ALA A 23 -1.98 11.99 0.56
N HIS A 24 -1.81 10.96 1.41
CA HIS A 24 -0.98 11.10 2.60
C HIS A 24 0.49 11.38 2.26
N THR A 25 1.02 10.71 1.23
CA THR A 25 2.40 10.97 0.78
C THR A 25 2.56 12.39 0.23
N LEU A 26 1.56 12.92 -0.48
CA LEU A 26 1.58 14.32 -0.96
C LEU A 26 1.50 15.32 0.20
N ASP A 27 0.72 15.03 1.24
CA ASP A 27 0.56 15.91 2.41
C ASP A 27 1.87 16.01 3.22
N THR A 28 2.74 14.99 3.18
CA THR A 28 4.07 15.08 3.81
C THR A 28 5.03 16.05 3.10
N VAL A 29 4.70 16.52 1.89
CA VAL A 29 5.55 17.42 1.10
C VAL A 29 5.24 18.88 1.44
N THR A 30 6.04 19.47 2.33
CA THR A 30 5.84 20.86 2.81
C THR A 30 5.99 21.93 1.72
N ASP A 31 6.79 21.69 0.68
CA ASP A 31 6.99 22.64 -0.44
C ASP A 31 6.18 22.22 -1.66
N LYS A 32 5.15 23.01 -1.95
CA LYS A 32 4.17 22.79 -3.03
C LYS A 32 4.78 22.69 -4.43
N ARG A 33 6.01 23.18 -4.64
CA ARG A 33 6.73 23.04 -5.91
C ARG A 33 7.18 21.60 -6.17
N PHE A 34 7.41 20.83 -5.11
CA PHE A 34 7.84 19.44 -5.22
C PHE A 34 6.68 18.44 -5.16
N THR A 35 5.46 18.88 -4.85
CA THR A 35 4.26 18.01 -4.81
C THR A 35 4.02 17.29 -6.14
N GLU A 36 4.20 17.97 -7.27
CA GLU A 36 4.07 17.36 -8.61
C GLU A 36 5.16 16.31 -8.86
N THR A 37 6.39 16.60 -8.43
CA THR A 37 7.52 15.67 -8.55
C THR A 37 7.36 14.46 -7.64
N ALA A 38 6.91 14.66 -6.40
CA ALA A 38 6.61 13.60 -5.45
C ALA A 38 5.49 12.68 -5.97
N GLY A 39 4.41 13.25 -6.52
CA GLY A 39 3.36 12.48 -7.21
C GLY A 39 3.92 11.63 -8.35
N ALA A 40 4.79 12.20 -9.19
CA ALA A 40 5.44 11.45 -10.26
C ALA A 40 6.32 10.31 -9.73
N PHE A 41 7.06 10.52 -8.63
CA PHE A 41 7.84 9.47 -7.98
C PHE A 41 6.97 8.33 -7.44
N ILE A 42 5.84 8.64 -6.81
CA ILE A 42 4.89 7.62 -6.32
C ILE A 42 4.39 6.77 -7.49
N VAL A 43 4.03 7.38 -8.62
CA VAL A 43 3.56 6.65 -9.81
C VAL A 43 4.67 5.80 -10.42
N MET A 44 5.90 6.30 -10.48
CA MET A 44 7.04 5.51 -10.96
C MET A 44 7.35 4.33 -10.03
N ALA A 45 7.15 4.47 -8.71
CA ALA A 45 7.34 3.38 -7.76
C ALA A 45 6.37 2.21 -7.98
N ILE A 46 5.17 2.45 -8.55
CA ILE A 46 4.22 1.37 -8.92
C ILE A 46 4.87 0.38 -9.90
N VAL A 47 5.71 0.86 -10.81
CA VAL A 47 6.42 0.00 -11.77
C VAL A 47 7.32 -1.02 -11.04
N GLY A 48 7.93 -0.62 -9.93
CA GLY A 48 8.66 -1.53 -9.04
C GLY A 48 7.76 -2.55 -8.34
N GLY A 49 6.49 -2.22 -8.12
CA GLY A 49 5.48 -3.11 -7.55
C GLY A 49 5.15 -4.33 -8.40
N ALA A 50 5.44 -4.31 -9.72
CA ALA A 50 5.25 -5.46 -10.61
C ALA A 50 6.14 -6.66 -10.26
N VAL A 51 7.19 -6.44 -9.45
CA VAL A 51 8.06 -7.51 -8.93
C VAL A 51 7.30 -8.44 -7.98
N VAL A 52 6.36 -7.91 -7.18
CA VAL A 52 5.62 -8.70 -6.18
C VAL A 52 4.68 -9.74 -6.84
N PRO A 53 3.85 -9.39 -7.84
CA PRO A 53 3.08 -10.37 -8.61
C PRO A 53 3.95 -11.39 -9.33
N ALA A 54 5.13 -10.99 -9.83
CA ALA A 54 6.06 -11.92 -10.47
C ALA A 54 6.61 -12.96 -9.49
N ILE A 55 6.98 -12.54 -8.28
CA ILE A 55 7.39 -13.45 -7.19
C ILE A 55 6.22 -14.35 -6.78
N GLN A 56 5.00 -13.80 -6.65
CA GLN A 56 3.81 -14.59 -6.34
C GLN A 56 3.53 -15.66 -7.40
N GLY A 57 3.66 -15.31 -8.69
CA GLY A 57 3.52 -16.25 -9.81
C GLY A 57 4.56 -17.36 -9.74
N TYR A 58 5.83 -17.01 -9.53
CA TYR A 58 6.91 -17.98 -9.37
C TYR A 58 6.69 -18.91 -8.16
N VAL A 59 6.25 -18.37 -7.02
CA VAL A 59 5.89 -19.16 -5.83
C VAL A 59 4.71 -20.10 -6.12
N SER A 60 3.76 -19.66 -6.95
CA SER A 60 2.64 -20.51 -7.39
C SER A 60 3.11 -21.70 -8.23
N ASP A 61 4.06 -21.46 -9.14
CA ASP A 61 4.56 -22.48 -10.05
C ASP A 61 5.38 -23.56 -9.30
N ILE A 62 6.17 -23.17 -8.29
CA ILE A 62 6.97 -24.13 -7.50
C ILE A 62 6.11 -24.93 -6.49
N THR A 63 5.06 -24.32 -5.93
CA THR A 63 4.27 -24.95 -4.86
C THR A 63 3.13 -25.80 -5.42
N GLY A 64 2.77 -25.62 -6.71
CA GLY A 64 1.69 -26.34 -7.38
C GLY A 64 0.29 -26.08 -6.79
N SER A 65 0.16 -25.14 -5.86
CA SER A 65 -1.06 -24.83 -5.13
C SER A 65 -1.24 -23.32 -5.00
N MET A 66 -2.30 -22.82 -5.65
CA MET A 66 -2.69 -21.40 -5.66
C MET A 66 -2.90 -20.84 -4.24
N GLN A 67 -3.29 -21.68 -3.29
CA GLN A 67 -3.56 -21.26 -1.92
C GLN A 67 -2.30 -20.79 -1.20
N PHE A 68 -1.15 -21.44 -1.43
CA PHE A 68 0.12 -21.04 -0.82
C PHE A 68 0.67 -19.76 -1.44
N SER A 69 0.34 -19.47 -2.70
CA SER A 69 0.76 -18.23 -3.37
C SER A 69 0.21 -16.98 -2.68
N PHE A 70 -0.92 -17.08 -1.97
CA PHE A 70 -1.48 -15.96 -1.20
C PHE A 70 -0.64 -15.55 0.02
N ILE A 71 0.37 -16.34 0.42
CA ILE A 71 1.30 -15.94 1.49
C ILE A 71 2.10 -14.67 1.09
N VAL A 72 2.45 -14.56 -0.20
CA VAL A 72 3.24 -13.44 -0.73
C VAL A 72 2.50 -12.10 -0.60
N PRO A 73 1.27 -11.93 -1.13
CA PRO A 73 0.53 -10.68 -0.96
C PRO A 73 0.15 -10.44 0.50
N THR A 74 -0.09 -11.49 1.29
CA THR A 74 -0.33 -11.34 2.75
C THR A 74 0.86 -10.68 3.45
N ILE A 75 2.09 -11.12 3.16
CA ILE A 75 3.30 -10.51 3.73
C ILE A 75 3.43 -9.04 3.29
N CYS A 76 3.14 -8.73 2.02
CA CYS A 76 3.17 -7.33 1.54
C CYS A 76 2.20 -6.44 2.31
N TYR A 77 0.96 -6.87 2.54
CA TYR A 77 -0.01 -6.09 3.32
C TYR A 77 0.40 -5.97 4.80
N VAL A 78 1.04 -6.99 5.38
CA VAL A 78 1.60 -6.90 6.74
C VAL A 78 2.70 -5.83 6.80
N LEU A 79 3.60 -5.77 5.81
CA LEU A 79 4.64 -4.74 5.76
C LEU A 79 4.05 -3.33 5.61
N VAL A 80 3.05 -3.14 4.75
CA VAL A 80 2.32 -1.86 4.62
C VAL A 80 1.65 -1.49 5.95
N THR A 81 1.00 -2.45 6.62
CA THR A 81 0.36 -2.23 7.92
C THR A 81 1.38 -1.83 8.99
N ILE A 82 2.54 -2.47 9.01
CA ILE A 82 3.64 -2.12 9.92
C ILE A 82 4.13 -0.70 9.65
N TYR A 83 4.35 -0.34 8.38
CA TYR A 83 4.75 1.01 7.98
C TYR A 83 3.76 2.06 8.49
N PHE A 84 2.47 1.90 8.18
CA PHE A 84 1.42 2.81 8.66
C PHE A 84 1.32 2.86 10.19
N PHE A 85 1.53 1.73 10.89
CA PHE A 85 1.50 1.71 12.35
C PHE A 85 2.70 2.42 12.98
N PHE A 86 3.87 2.33 12.36
CA PHE A 86 5.05 3.10 12.77
C PHE A 86 4.89 4.58 12.47
N GLU A 87 4.36 4.94 11.30
CA GLU A 87 4.00 6.31 10.90
C GLU A 87 3.04 6.92 11.92
N TYR A 88 1.93 6.23 12.21
CA TYR A 88 0.94 6.67 13.20
C TYR A 88 1.55 6.90 14.59
N LYS A 89 2.46 6.02 15.02
CA LYS A 89 3.20 6.21 16.27
C LYS A 89 4.18 7.38 16.22
N TYR A 90 4.74 7.69 15.05
CA TYR A 90 5.64 8.81 14.85
C TYR A 90 4.89 10.14 14.88
N ASP A 91 3.71 10.21 14.25
CA ASP A 91 2.81 11.37 14.25
C ASP A 91 2.32 11.71 15.66
N LEU A 92 1.95 10.69 16.45
CA LEU A 92 1.59 10.86 17.86
C LEU A 92 2.72 11.46 18.72
N LYS A 93 3.97 11.28 18.29
CA LYS A 93 5.15 11.77 19.01
C LYS A 93 5.58 13.18 18.59
N HIS A 94 5.16 13.66 17.42
CA HIS A 94 5.52 14.97 16.86
C HIS A 94 4.29 15.75 16.33
N PRO A 95 3.37 16.18 17.22
CA PRO A 95 2.11 16.81 16.83
C PRO A 95 2.24 18.17 16.12
N GLN A 96 3.39 18.85 16.19
CA GLN A 96 3.60 20.16 15.55
C GLN A 96 3.64 20.13 14.01
N GLN A 97 3.92 19.00 13.37
CA GLN A 97 4.04 18.91 11.89
C GLN A 97 2.67 18.83 11.18
N ILE A 98 1.60 18.46 11.89
CA ILE A 98 0.25 18.28 11.34
C ILE A 98 -0.51 19.62 11.25
N THR A 99 -0.06 20.66 11.96
CA THR A 99 -0.73 21.97 12.02
C THR A 99 -0.21 22.96 10.97
N GLU A 100 0.90 22.64 10.29
CA GLU A 100 1.57 23.53 9.31
C GLU A 100 1.40 23.12 7.83
N SER A 101 0.61 22.07 7.54
CA SER A 101 0.25 21.63 6.18
C SER A 101 -1.03 22.29 5.65
#